data_AF-A0A0A5FZ87-F1
#
_entry.id   AF-A0A0A5FZ87-F1
#
_cell.length_a   1.000
_cell.length_b   1.000
_cell.length_c   1.000
_cell.angle_alpha   90.00
_cell.angle_beta   90.00
_cell.angle_gamma   90.00
#
_symmetry.space_group_name_H-M   'P 1'
#
loop_
_entity.id
_entity.type
_entity.pdbx_description
1 polymer ?
#
loop_
_entity_poly.entity_id
_entity_poly.type
_entity_poly.pdbx_seq_one_letter_code
_entity_poly.pdbx_strand_id
1 'polypeptide(L)'
;MSFYQARISITTARLMEQVKRIYENKKGVSITRADVLMSAYEDSLWVKNWSDDVINTKERIRIEKVDINPSAQKLKLNISQEVIEGIKRLKEEIPLQINSRSVTYGVVIEYILRAAYIKNTSRIIEGAVNKSGERKIKEVFIKYNDIVSQDIENGETIDVLSILKSIEKDILKEI
;
A
#
# COMPACT_ATOMS: atom_id res chain seq x y z
N MET A 1 7.89 34.24 -4.24
CA MET A 1 7.79 32.77 -4.08
C MET A 1 7.70 32.13 -5.46
N SER A 2 8.60 31.22 -5.79
CA SER A 2 8.52 30.41 -7.01
C SER A 2 7.61 29.22 -6.77
N PHE A 3 6.59 29.04 -7.61
CA PHE A 3 5.75 27.84 -7.55
C PHE A 3 6.44 26.70 -8.29
N TYR A 4 6.39 25.49 -7.72
CA TYR A 4 6.76 24.29 -8.46
C TYR A 4 5.69 24.00 -9.51
N GLN A 5 6.10 23.78 -10.76
CA GLN A 5 5.21 23.55 -11.88
C GLN A 5 5.59 22.28 -12.63
N ALA A 6 4.61 21.42 -12.87
CA ALA A 6 4.78 20.19 -13.63
C ALA A 6 3.48 19.79 -14.34
N ARG A 7 3.60 18.99 -15.40
CA ARG A 7 2.47 18.26 -15.99
C ARG A 7 2.53 16.80 -15.59
N ILE A 8 1.38 16.26 -15.20
CA ILE A 8 1.21 14.85 -14.84
C ILE A 8 0.16 14.19 -15.72
N SER A 9 0.19 12.87 -15.83
CA SER A 9 -0.85 12.15 -16.56
C SER A 9 -2.18 12.20 -15.81
N ILE A 10 -3.29 11.91 -16.50
CA ILE A 10 -4.60 11.78 -15.84
C ILE A 10 -4.58 10.65 -14.79
N THR A 11 -3.84 9.58 -15.05
CA THR A 11 -3.66 8.44 -14.14
C THR A 11 -2.92 8.87 -12.88
N THR A 12 -1.86 9.66 -13.03
CA THR A 12 -1.12 10.24 -11.91
C THR A 12 -2.00 11.19 -11.09
N ALA A 13 -2.85 11.99 -11.75
CA ALA A 13 -3.80 12.87 -11.06
C ALA A 13 -4.82 12.06 -10.22
N ARG A 14 -5.29 10.92 -10.75
CA ARG A 14 -6.16 9.98 -10.02
C ARG A 14 -5.47 9.38 -8.82
N LEU A 15 -4.23 8.94 -8.98
CA LEU A 15 -3.43 8.43 -7.88
C LEU A 15 -3.21 9.49 -6.80
N MET A 16 -2.94 10.75 -7.19
CA MET A 16 -2.79 11.85 -6.24
C MET A 16 -4.05 12.05 -5.38
N GLU A 17 -5.25 11.99 -5.98
CA GLU A 17 -6.50 12.10 -5.20
C GLU A 17 -6.75 10.88 -4.30
N GLN A 18 -6.35 9.67 -4.72
CA GLN A 18 -6.41 8.51 -3.85
C GLN A 18 -5.46 8.64 -2.65
N VAL A 19 -4.21 9.04 -2.88
CA VAL A 19 -3.23 9.27 -1.80
C VAL A 19 -3.70 10.40 -0.88
N LYS A 20 -4.31 11.45 -1.44
CA LYS A 20 -4.94 12.51 -0.67
C LYS A 20 -5.98 11.96 0.30
N ARG A 21 -6.95 11.16 -0.18
CA ARG A 21 -7.97 10.53 0.68
C ARG A 21 -7.34 9.68 1.79
N ILE A 22 -6.28 8.93 1.49
CA ILE A 22 -5.55 8.14 2.49
C ILE A 22 -5.02 9.06 3.60
N TYR A 23 -4.39 10.18 3.25
CA TYR A 23 -3.87 11.13 4.24
C TYR A 23 -4.96 11.89 5.00
N GLU A 24 -6.03 12.30 4.32
CA GLU A 24 -7.18 12.95 4.97
C GLU A 24 -7.83 12.03 6.00
N ASN A 25 -8.01 10.76 5.65
CA ASN A 25 -8.53 9.75 6.58
C ASN A 25 -7.61 9.52 7.78
N LYS A 26 -6.29 9.56 7.59
CA LYS A 26 -5.32 9.41 8.69
C LYS A 26 -5.25 10.64 9.61
N LYS A 27 -5.37 11.83 9.05
CA LYS A 27 -5.23 13.10 9.79
C LYS A 27 -6.55 13.64 10.32
N GLY A 28 -7.69 13.15 9.82
CA GLY A 28 -9.02 13.65 10.18
C GLY A 28 -9.33 15.06 9.66
N VAL A 29 -8.52 15.58 8.72
CA VAL A 29 -8.64 16.93 8.17
C VAL A 29 -8.41 16.93 6.66
N SER A 30 -9.03 17.87 5.96
CA SER A 30 -8.79 18.10 4.53
C SER A 30 -7.38 18.63 4.30
N ILE A 31 -6.72 18.19 3.22
CA ILE A 31 -5.37 18.66 2.86
C ILE A 31 -5.28 19.14 1.41
N THR A 32 -4.29 19.97 1.12
CA THR A 32 -4.06 20.48 -0.24
C THR A 32 -3.20 19.50 -1.07
N ARG A 33 -3.20 19.64 -2.40
CA ARG A 33 -2.30 18.87 -3.28
C ARG A 33 -0.82 19.14 -2.99
N ALA A 34 -0.47 20.31 -2.46
CA ALA A 34 0.89 20.61 -2.03
C ALA A 34 1.26 19.75 -0.81
N ASP A 35 0.37 19.70 0.18
CA ASP A 35 0.56 18.86 1.38
C ASP A 35 0.66 17.38 1.02
N VAL A 36 -0.13 16.93 0.04
CA VAL A 36 -0.07 15.55 -0.49
C VAL A 36 1.30 15.26 -1.07
N LEU A 37 1.82 16.11 -1.97
CA LEU A 37 3.10 15.86 -2.61
C LEU A 37 4.27 15.91 -1.61
N MET A 38 4.24 16.84 -0.65
CA MET A 38 5.26 16.91 0.40
C MET A 38 5.21 15.66 1.29
N SER A 39 4.02 15.27 1.76
CA SER A 39 3.85 14.06 2.59
C SER A 39 4.24 12.79 1.82
N ALA A 40 3.89 12.71 0.53
CA ALA A 40 4.21 11.57 -0.32
C ALA A 40 5.72 11.47 -0.60
N TYR A 41 6.41 12.60 -0.72
CA TYR A 41 7.87 12.61 -0.83
C TYR A 41 8.52 12.02 0.42
N GLU A 42 8.15 12.48 1.61
CA GLU A 42 8.61 11.90 2.88
C GLU A 42 8.29 10.40 2.98
N ASP A 43 7.09 10.03 2.56
CA ASP A 43 6.66 8.64 2.51
C ASP A 43 7.32 7.82 1.40
N SER A 44 8.10 8.41 0.51
CA SER A 44 8.85 7.69 -0.51
C SER A 44 10.28 7.38 -0.10
N LEU A 45 10.79 7.98 0.99
CA LEU A 45 12.18 7.83 1.44
C LEU A 45 12.56 6.42 1.93
N TRP A 46 11.59 5.50 2.06
CA TRP A 46 11.88 4.09 2.36
C TRP A 46 12.36 3.30 1.14
N VAL A 47 12.12 3.81 -0.07
CA VAL A 47 12.44 3.13 -1.32
C VAL A 47 13.95 3.07 -1.48
N LYS A 48 14.50 1.86 -1.57
CA LYS A 48 15.94 1.65 -1.80
C LYS A 48 16.21 1.37 -3.27
N ASN A 49 15.30 0.66 -3.93
CA ASN A 49 15.35 0.35 -5.35
C ASN A 49 13.98 0.63 -5.97
N TRP A 50 13.86 1.72 -6.72
CA TRP A 50 12.63 2.14 -7.38
C TRP A 50 12.10 1.11 -8.38
N SER A 51 13.00 0.35 -9.04
CA SER A 51 12.60 -0.72 -9.95
C SER A 51 11.83 -1.81 -9.20
N ASP A 52 12.41 -2.33 -8.11
CA ASP A 52 11.87 -3.50 -7.41
C ASP A 52 10.75 -3.12 -6.42
N ASP A 53 10.96 -2.06 -5.66
CA ASP A 53 10.08 -1.66 -4.56
C ASP A 53 8.79 -0.98 -5.04
N VAL A 54 8.82 -0.34 -6.21
CA VAL A 54 7.73 0.53 -6.69
C VAL A 54 7.24 0.15 -8.07
N ILE A 55 8.13 -0.01 -9.04
CA ILE A 55 7.75 -0.12 -10.46
C ILE A 55 7.25 -1.53 -10.78
N ASN A 56 8.07 -2.53 -10.43
CA ASN A 56 7.82 -3.95 -10.67
C ASN A 56 7.21 -4.66 -9.45
N THR A 57 6.76 -3.90 -8.45
CA THR A 57 6.14 -4.47 -7.25
C THR A 57 4.97 -5.39 -7.62
N LYS A 58 4.84 -6.50 -6.87
CA LYS A 58 3.71 -7.43 -7.02
C LYS A 58 2.41 -6.83 -6.49
N GLU A 59 2.48 -5.81 -5.65
CA GLU A 59 1.30 -5.12 -5.13
C GLU A 59 0.58 -4.39 -6.27
N ARG A 60 -0.64 -4.83 -6.57
CA ARG A 60 -1.47 -4.18 -7.58
C ARG A 60 -2.00 -2.86 -7.05
N ILE A 61 -1.35 -1.75 -7.40
CA ILE A 61 -1.89 -0.41 -7.21
C ILE A 61 -3.14 -0.26 -8.08
N ARG A 62 -4.31 -0.37 -7.46
CA ARG A 62 -5.59 -0.21 -8.16
C ARG A 62 -5.99 1.26 -8.16
N ILE A 63 -5.70 1.93 -9.28
CA ILE A 63 -6.09 3.32 -9.48
C ILE A 63 -7.58 3.39 -9.78
N GLU A 64 -8.34 4.04 -8.91
CA GLU A 64 -9.77 4.25 -9.09
C GLU A 64 -10.03 5.11 -10.33
N LYS A 65 -11.02 4.70 -11.12
CA LYS A 65 -11.52 5.48 -12.25
C LYS A 65 -12.49 6.56 -11.75
N VAL A 66 -11.99 7.48 -10.95
CA VAL A 66 -12.72 8.69 -10.59
C VAL A 66 -12.61 9.72 -11.71
N ASP A 67 -13.70 10.46 -11.92
CA ASP A 67 -13.72 11.58 -12.84
C ASP A 67 -12.90 12.72 -12.25
N ILE A 68 -11.90 13.15 -13.01
CA ILE A 68 -10.99 14.22 -12.62
C ILE A 68 -11.02 15.28 -13.69
N ASN A 69 -11.18 16.54 -13.25
CA ASN A 69 -11.12 17.69 -14.13
C ASN A 69 -9.75 17.70 -14.86
N PRO A 70 -9.70 17.86 -16.20
CA PRO A 70 -8.45 17.87 -16.97
C PRO A 70 -7.42 18.90 -16.46
N SER A 71 -7.86 20.00 -15.84
CA SER A 71 -6.98 20.98 -15.21
C SER A 71 -6.13 20.40 -14.07
N ALA A 72 -6.53 19.29 -13.45
CA ALA A 72 -5.78 18.62 -12.40
C ALA A 72 -4.42 18.08 -12.87
N GLN A 73 -4.24 17.87 -14.18
CA GLN A 73 -2.96 17.46 -14.79
C GLN A 73 -1.90 18.58 -14.74
N LYS A 74 -2.31 19.84 -14.52
CA LYS A 74 -1.40 20.97 -14.37
C LYS A 74 -1.16 21.20 -12.88
N LEU A 75 0.03 20.83 -12.42
CA LEU A 75 0.47 21.10 -11.06
C LEU A 75 1.08 22.50 -11.00
N LYS A 76 0.58 23.32 -10.08
CA LYS A 76 1.17 24.57 -9.64
C LYS A 76 1.08 24.58 -8.13
N LEU A 77 2.16 24.20 -7.46
CA LEU A 77 2.18 23.91 -6.03
C LEU A 77 3.19 24.80 -5.30
N ASN A 78 2.83 25.22 -4.08
CA ASN A 78 3.75 25.85 -3.16
C ASN A 78 4.30 24.76 -2.23
N ILE A 79 5.50 24.27 -2.49
CA ILE A 79 6.15 23.18 -1.77
C ILE A 79 7.54 23.61 -1.31
N SER A 80 8.10 22.92 -0.31
CA SER A 80 9.42 23.26 0.21
C SER A 80 10.53 23.08 -0.83
N GLN A 81 11.61 23.85 -0.68
CA GLN A 81 12.78 23.75 -1.54
C GLN A 81 13.43 22.36 -1.46
N GLU A 82 13.42 21.74 -0.28
CA GLU A 82 13.90 20.39 -0.06
C GLU A 82 13.17 19.36 -0.94
N VAL A 83 11.83 19.43 -1.01
CA VAL A 83 11.03 18.52 -1.86
C VAL A 83 11.31 18.78 -3.34
N ILE A 84 11.51 20.04 -3.74
CA ILE A 84 11.88 20.40 -5.13
C ILE A 84 13.22 19.77 -5.50
N GLU A 85 14.22 19.87 -4.62
CA GLU A 85 15.54 19.29 -4.81
C GLU A 85 15.51 17.78 -4.79
N GLY A 86 14.73 17.18 -3.90
CA GLY A 86 14.47 15.74 -3.87
C GLY A 86 13.90 15.22 -5.18
N ILE A 87 12.88 15.88 -5.73
CA ILE A 87 12.30 15.53 -7.03
C ILE A 87 13.34 15.66 -8.16
N LYS A 88 14.21 16.68 -8.11
CA LYS A 88 15.29 16.84 -9.10
C LYS A 88 16.31 15.70 -9.02
N ARG A 89 16.75 15.32 -7.82
CA ARG A 89 17.66 14.18 -7.62
C ARG A 89 17.04 12.89 -8.14
N LEU A 90 15.79 12.61 -7.76
CA LEU A 90 15.08 11.42 -8.22
C LEU A 90 14.93 11.34 -9.74
N LYS A 91 14.79 12.49 -10.42
CA LYS A 91 14.76 12.54 -11.89
C LYS A 91 16.06 12.04 -12.53
N GLU A 92 17.19 12.19 -11.85
CA GLU A 92 18.51 11.73 -12.28
C GLU A 92 18.75 10.26 -11.87
N GLU A 93 18.32 9.87 -10.68
CA GLU A 93 18.54 8.53 -10.11
C GLU A 93 17.62 7.44 -10.71
N ILE A 94 16.32 7.71 -10.85
CA ILE A 94 15.33 6.72 -11.31
C ILE A 94 15.67 6.12 -12.69
N PRO A 95 16.03 6.90 -13.72
CA PRO A 95 16.38 6.36 -15.04
C PRO A 95 17.48 5.28 -14.99
N LEU A 96 18.47 5.46 -14.11
CA LEU A 96 19.59 4.53 -13.94
C LEU A 96 19.13 3.17 -13.43
N GLN A 97 18.07 3.12 -12.63
CA GLN A 97 17.55 1.90 -12.03
C GLN A 97 16.62 1.11 -12.97
N ILE A 98 16.02 1.79 -13.96
CA ILE A 98 15.05 1.20 -14.89
C ILE A 98 15.60 1.04 -16.31
N ASN A 99 16.91 1.25 -16.48
CA ASN A 99 17.60 1.23 -17.77
C ASN A 99 16.92 2.14 -18.83
N SER A 100 16.49 3.33 -18.41
CA SER A 100 15.94 4.35 -19.31
C SER A 100 16.92 5.51 -19.44
N ARG A 101 16.93 6.17 -20.60
CA ARG A 101 17.76 7.36 -20.83
C ARG A 101 17.31 8.57 -20.01
N SER A 102 16.00 8.69 -19.74
CA SER A 102 15.46 9.80 -18.95
C SER A 102 14.02 9.51 -18.51
N VAL A 103 13.54 10.26 -17.52
CA VAL A 103 12.14 10.31 -17.10
C VAL A 103 11.65 11.75 -17.00
N THR A 104 10.35 11.98 -17.22
CA THR A 104 9.74 13.31 -17.03
C THR A 104 9.48 13.57 -15.54
N TYR A 105 9.34 14.84 -15.15
CA TYR A 105 8.95 15.17 -13.77
C TYR A 105 7.59 14.57 -13.39
N GLY A 106 6.68 14.41 -14.35
CA GLY A 106 5.39 13.77 -14.09
C GLY A 106 5.53 12.30 -13.71
N VAL A 107 6.47 11.58 -14.34
CA VAL A 107 6.78 10.18 -14.00
C VAL A 107 7.43 10.08 -12.63
N VAL A 108 8.35 10.99 -12.28
CA VAL A 108 8.96 11.03 -10.93
C VAL A 108 7.88 11.23 -9.86
N ILE A 109 6.98 12.19 -10.08
CA ILE A 109 5.85 12.44 -9.17
C ILE A 109 4.95 11.21 -9.07
N GLU A 110 4.69 10.52 -10.18
CA GLU A 110 3.94 9.27 -10.17
C GLU A 110 4.60 8.21 -9.29
N TYR A 111 5.92 8.02 -9.40
CA TYR A 111 6.62 7.02 -8.60
C TYR A 111 6.64 7.39 -7.11
N ILE A 112 6.83 8.67 -6.77
CA ILE A 112 6.70 9.16 -5.39
C ILE A 112 5.31 8.83 -4.84
N LEU A 113 4.24 9.12 -5.60
CA LEU A 113 2.87 8.81 -5.20
C LEU A 113 2.61 7.30 -5.08
N ARG A 114 3.19 6.48 -5.97
CA ARG A 114 3.09 5.02 -5.90
C ARG A 114 3.78 4.48 -4.64
N ALA A 115 4.99 4.96 -4.34
CA ALA A 115 5.74 4.58 -3.14
C ALA A 115 4.96 4.94 -1.86
N ALA A 116 4.40 6.15 -1.83
CA ALA A 116 3.54 6.59 -0.74
C ALA A 116 2.27 5.73 -0.64
N TYR A 117 1.59 5.44 -1.75
CA TYR A 117 0.42 4.58 -1.77
C TYR A 117 0.76 3.22 -1.17
N ILE A 118 1.78 2.54 -1.71
CA ILE A 118 2.27 1.22 -1.24
C ILE A 118 2.47 1.25 0.27
N LYS A 119 3.35 2.13 0.78
CA LYS A 119 3.66 2.24 2.21
C LYS A 119 2.42 2.42 3.09
N ASN A 120 1.44 3.15 2.58
CA ASN A 120 0.24 3.48 3.33
C ASN A 120 -0.90 2.46 3.18
N THR A 121 -0.84 1.58 2.17
CA THR A 121 -1.83 0.50 1.94
C THR A 121 -1.33 -0.89 2.31
N SER A 122 -0.03 -1.17 2.28
CA SER A 122 0.51 -2.48 2.65
C SER A 122 0.24 -2.80 4.13
N ARG A 123 0.25 -1.80 5.03
CA ARG A 123 -0.27 -1.94 6.41
C ARG A 123 -1.76 -2.31 6.50
N ILE A 124 -2.58 -1.85 5.54
CA ILE A 124 -4.02 -2.17 5.50
C ILE A 124 -4.20 -3.61 5.02
N ILE A 125 -3.37 -4.06 4.06
CA ILE A 125 -3.37 -5.43 3.56
C ILE A 125 -2.88 -6.40 4.64
N GLU A 126 -1.78 -6.13 5.32
CA GLU A 126 -1.31 -6.95 6.46
C GLU A 126 -2.38 -7.04 7.56
N GLY A 127 -3.03 -5.93 7.91
CA GLY A 127 -4.12 -5.93 8.89
C GLY A 127 -5.39 -6.67 8.41
N ALA A 128 -5.69 -6.68 7.11
CA ALA A 128 -6.85 -7.37 6.54
C ALA A 128 -6.59 -8.88 6.31
N VAL A 129 -5.38 -9.24 5.87
CA VAL A 129 -4.91 -10.62 5.74
C VAL A 129 -4.84 -11.27 7.12
N ASN A 130 -4.31 -10.57 8.14
CA ASN A 130 -4.31 -11.05 9.51
C ASN A 130 -5.73 -11.28 10.04
N LYS A 131 -6.69 -10.38 9.77
CA LYS A 131 -8.10 -10.58 10.15
C LYS A 131 -8.77 -11.76 9.44
N SER A 132 -8.42 -12.01 8.18
CA SER A 132 -8.94 -13.17 7.43
C SER A 132 -8.32 -14.48 7.92
N GLY A 133 -7.01 -14.50 8.18
CA GLY A 133 -6.30 -15.63 8.76
C GLY A 133 -6.78 -15.94 10.19
N GLU A 134 -6.95 -14.93 11.03
CA GLU A 134 -7.52 -15.06 12.38
C GLU A 134 -8.94 -15.65 12.36
N ARG A 135 -9.78 -15.27 11.39
CA ARG A 135 -11.12 -15.86 11.24
C ARG A 135 -11.05 -17.34 10.87
N LYS A 136 -10.25 -17.69 9.86
CA LYS A 136 -10.05 -19.07 9.41
C LYS A 136 -9.47 -19.95 10.53
N ILE A 137 -8.46 -19.46 11.25
CA ILE A 137 -7.88 -20.15 12.40
C ILE A 137 -8.93 -20.34 13.51
N LYS A 138 -9.76 -19.33 13.82
CA LYS A 138 -10.86 -19.46 14.78
C LYS A 138 -11.88 -20.51 14.36
N GLU A 139 -12.23 -20.60 13.07
CA GLU A 139 -13.13 -21.62 12.54
C GLU A 139 -12.55 -23.04 12.71
N VAL A 140 -11.25 -23.22 12.50
CA VAL A 140 -10.55 -24.48 12.78
C VAL A 140 -10.67 -24.85 14.27
N PHE A 141 -10.41 -23.91 15.18
CA PHE A 141 -10.53 -24.18 16.62
C PHE A 141 -11.95 -24.52 17.05
N ILE A 142 -12.97 -23.82 16.52
CA ILE A 142 -14.39 -24.12 16.81
C ILE A 142 -14.73 -25.55 16.38
N LYS A 143 -14.36 -25.93 15.14
CA LYS A 143 -14.59 -27.28 14.62
C LYS A 143 -14.02 -28.37 15.54
N TYR A 144 -12.76 -28.23 15.98
CA TYR A 144 -12.14 -29.26 16.82
C TYR A 144 -12.65 -29.22 18.27
N ASN A 145 -13.08 -28.06 18.78
CA ASN A 145 -13.72 -27.98 20.09
C ASN A 145 -15.08 -28.70 20.10
N ASP A 146 -15.84 -28.61 19.02
CA ASP A 146 -17.11 -29.33 18.88
C ASP A 146 -16.90 -30.85 18.81
N ILE A 147 -15.88 -31.31 18.07
CA ILE A 147 -15.51 -32.73 18.00
C ILE A 147 -15.14 -33.25 19.40
N VAL A 148 -14.24 -32.56 20.10
CA VAL A 148 -13.82 -32.96 21.45
C VAL A 148 -15.00 -32.98 22.41
N SER A 149 -15.90 -31.99 22.31
CA SER A 149 -17.08 -31.93 23.18
C SER A 149 -18.04 -33.10 22.92
N GLN A 150 -18.25 -33.49 21.66
CA GLN A 150 -19.04 -34.67 21.30
C GLN A 150 -18.40 -35.98 21.77
N ASP A 151 -17.08 -36.13 21.61
CA ASP A 151 -16.36 -37.32 22.06
C ASP A 151 -16.45 -37.47 23.59
N ILE A 152 -16.37 -36.36 24.35
CA ILE A 152 -16.57 -36.34 25.81
C ILE A 152 -18.00 -36.75 26.15
N GLU A 153 -19.01 -36.18 25.50
CA GLU A 153 -20.43 -36.48 25.75
C GLU A 153 -20.77 -37.94 25.45
N ASN A 154 -20.15 -38.53 24.43
CA ASN A 154 -20.32 -39.93 24.04
C ASN A 154 -19.48 -40.90 24.89
N GLY A 155 -18.64 -40.41 25.80
CA GLY A 155 -17.77 -41.23 26.64
C GLY A 155 -16.63 -41.90 25.87
N GLU A 156 -16.24 -41.34 24.72
CA GLU A 156 -15.18 -41.87 23.88
C GLU A 156 -13.79 -41.56 24.45
N THR A 157 -12.80 -42.40 24.14
CA THR A 157 -11.41 -42.15 24.54
C THR A 157 -10.78 -41.16 23.55
N ILE A 158 -10.39 -40.00 24.06
CA ILE A 158 -9.86 -38.90 23.23
C ILE A 158 -8.35 -39.08 23.02
N ASP A 159 -7.93 -39.37 21.79
CA ASP A 159 -6.51 -39.31 21.40
C ASP A 159 -6.11 -37.85 21.11
N VAL A 160 -5.70 -37.16 22.17
CA VAL A 160 -5.28 -35.75 22.13
C VAL A 160 -4.16 -35.50 21.10
N LEU A 161 -3.23 -36.44 20.93
CA LEU A 161 -2.11 -36.27 20.00
C LEU A 161 -2.57 -36.29 18.54
N SER A 162 -3.56 -37.12 18.22
CA SER A 162 -4.14 -37.18 16.88
C SER A 162 -4.89 -35.88 16.52
N ILE A 163 -5.59 -35.31 17.50
CA ILE A 163 -6.34 -34.06 17.36
C ILE A 163 -5.38 -32.89 17.14
N LEU A 164 -4.33 -32.79 17.96
CA LEU A 164 -3.32 -31.74 17.81
C LEU A 164 -2.62 -31.77 16.44
N LYS A 165 -2.27 -32.96 15.94
CA LYS A 165 -1.71 -33.12 14.58
C LYS A 165 -2.69 -32.69 13.48
N SER A 166 -3.98 -32.93 13.69
CA SER A 166 -5.02 -32.57 12.73
C SER A 166 -5.28 -31.06 12.72
N ILE A 167 -5.27 -30.42 13.89
CA ILE A 167 -5.32 -28.95 14.03
C ILE A 167 -4.11 -28.32 13.36
N GLU A 168 -2.89 -28.81 13.64
CA GLU A 168 -1.66 -28.30 13.02
C GLU A 168 -1.73 -28.38 11.49
N LYS A 169 -2.14 -29.53 10.96
CA LYS A 169 -2.30 -29.72 9.51
C LYS A 169 -3.34 -28.78 8.90
N ASP A 170 -4.45 -28.52 9.58
CA ASP A 170 -5.50 -27.64 9.06
C ASP A 170 -5.11 -26.16 9.17
N ILE A 171 -4.41 -25.74 10.23
CA ILE A 171 -3.84 -24.39 10.35
C ILE A 171 -2.80 -24.14 9.24
N LEU A 172 -1.93 -25.10 8.96
CA LEU A 172 -0.91 -25.00 7.90
C LEU A 172 -1.49 -24.89 6.49
N LYS A 173 -2.77 -25.25 6.27
CA LYS A 173 -3.45 -25.04 4.98
C LYS A 173 -4.04 -23.64 4.82
N GLU A 174 -4.23 -22.93 5.93
CA GLU A 174 -4.85 -21.60 5.96
C GLU A 174 -3.82 -20.45 5.97
N ILE A 175 -2.53 -20.79 6.13
CA ILE A 175 -1.35 -19.89 6.04
C ILE A 175 -0.75 -20.00 4.64
#